data_AF-S6UNB0-F1
#
_entry.id   AF-S6UNB0-F1
#
_cell.length_a   1.000
_cell.length_b   1.000
_cell.length_c   1.000
_cell.angle_alpha   90.00
_cell.angle_beta   90.00
_cell.angle_gamma   90.00
#
_symmetry.space_group_name_H-M   'P 1'
#
loop_
_entity.id
_entity.type
_entity.pdbx_description
1 polymer ?
#
loop_
_entity_poly.entity_id
_entity_poly.type
_entity_poly.pdbx_seq_one_letter_code
_entity_poly.pdbx_strand_id
1 'polypeptide(L)'
;MRVISRNLTAWSAGLIVVAIFLGAWLSHPLHRISGFAITPAPAGTESLPPKASYSSRFASSDLNDFVHSSAVTALPGGDLMSVWFAGSREGAGDVEIRTSRFDSRTEEWGGEQV
;
A
#
# COMPACT_ATOMS: atom_id res chain seq x y z
N MET A 1 -41.16 18.49 -34.69
CA MET A 1 -39.88 19.22 -34.48
C MET A 1 -39.32 19.17 -33.05
N ARG A 2 -40.13 18.98 -31.98
CA ARG A 2 -39.66 18.97 -30.57
C ARG A 2 -38.85 17.75 -30.11
N VAL A 3 -38.95 16.59 -30.77
CA VAL A 3 -38.23 15.37 -30.37
C VAL A 3 -36.77 15.39 -30.83
N ILE A 4 -36.51 15.94 -32.02
CA ILE A 4 -35.16 16.06 -32.59
C ILE A 4 -34.32 17.07 -31.79
N SER A 5 -34.92 18.19 -31.36
CA SER A 5 -34.23 19.22 -30.57
C SER A 5 -33.87 18.77 -29.15
N ARG A 6 -34.68 17.89 -28.53
CA ARG A 6 -34.41 17.35 -27.19
C ARG A 6 -33.28 16.33 -27.17
N ASN A 7 -33.08 15.62 -28.28
CA ASN A 7 -31.93 14.73 -28.44
C ASN A 7 -30.66 15.56 -28.66
N LEU A 8 -30.74 16.63 -29.45
CA LEU A 8 -29.57 17.48 -29.72
C LEU A 8 -29.01 18.12 -28.44
N THR A 9 -29.86 18.66 -27.56
CA THR A 9 -29.40 19.21 -26.28
C THR A 9 -28.77 18.16 -25.37
N ALA A 10 -29.32 16.95 -25.31
CA ALA A 10 -28.75 15.85 -24.53
C ALA A 10 -27.38 15.40 -25.08
N TRP A 11 -27.24 15.28 -26.40
CA TRP A 11 -25.97 14.95 -27.05
C TRP A 11 -24.93 16.05 -26.85
N SER A 12 -25.32 17.32 -26.99
CA SER A 12 -24.42 18.46 -26.72
C SER A 12 -23.96 18.51 -25.27
N ALA A 13 -24.86 18.28 -24.31
CA ALA A 13 -24.50 18.21 -22.90
C ALA A 13 -23.52 17.06 -22.61
N GLY A 14 -23.77 15.87 -23.19
CA GLY A 14 -22.87 14.73 -23.07
C GLY A 14 -21.48 15.01 -23.65
N LEU A 15 -21.40 15.64 -24.83
CA LEU A 15 -20.13 16.02 -25.46
C LEU A 15 -19.36 17.05 -24.62
N ILE A 16 -20.06 18.01 -24.01
CA ILE A 16 -19.43 18.98 -23.10
C ILE A 16 -18.82 18.27 -21.89
N VAL A 17 -19.55 17.34 -21.27
CA VAL A 17 -19.04 16.58 -20.12
C VAL A 17 -17.80 15.77 -20.52
N VAL A 18 -17.84 15.06 -21.64
CA VAL A 18 -16.68 14.30 -22.15
C VAL A 18 -15.48 15.21 -22.42
N ALA A 19 -15.70 16.37 -23.03
CA ALA A 19 -14.64 17.34 -23.30
C ALA A 19 -14.00 17.88 -22.00
N ILE A 20 -14.79 18.11 -20.96
CA ILE A 20 -14.28 18.53 -19.63
C ILE A 20 -13.38 17.43 -19.04
N PHE A 21 -13.85 16.18 -19.01
CA PHE A 21 -13.06 15.07 -18.46
C PHE A 21 -11.79 14.78 -19.27
N LEU A 22 -11.87 14.85 -20.61
CA LEU A 22 -10.72 14.68 -21.48
C LEU A 22 -9.71 15.82 -21.31
N GLY A 23 -10.20 17.06 -21.21
CA GLY A 23 -9.37 18.23 -20.93
C GLY A 23 -8.64 18.10 -19.59
N ALA A 24 -9.36 17.72 -18.53
CA ALA A 24 -8.76 17.42 -17.22
C ALA A 24 -7.67 16.36 -17.36
N TRP A 25 -7.99 15.20 -17.96
CA TRP A 25 -7.04 14.09 -18.16
C TRP A 25 -5.76 14.53 -18.88
N LEU A 26 -5.89 15.26 -20.00
CA LEU A 26 -4.75 15.72 -20.79
C LEU A 26 -3.94 16.82 -20.07
N SER A 27 -4.58 17.59 -19.18
CA SER A 27 -3.95 18.67 -18.42
C SER A 27 -3.27 18.22 -17.13
N HIS A 28 -3.43 16.97 -16.70
CA HIS A 28 -2.82 16.44 -15.50
C HIS A 28 -1.50 15.71 -15.82
N PRO A 29 -0.33 16.38 -15.69
CA PRO A 29 0.95 15.69 -15.82
C PRO A 29 1.05 14.59 -14.76
N LEU A 30 1.74 13.49 -15.11
CA LEU A 30 2.06 12.43 -14.16
C LEU A 30 2.71 13.05 -12.92
N HIS A 31 2.24 12.65 -11.73
CA HIS A 31 2.85 13.08 -10.48
C HIS A 31 4.36 12.78 -10.52
N ARG A 32 5.18 13.80 -10.30
CA ARG A 32 6.61 13.57 -10.05
C ARG A 32 6.73 12.89 -8.69
N ILE A 33 7.00 11.59 -8.71
CA ILE A 33 7.38 10.84 -7.53
C ILE A 33 8.81 11.26 -7.17
N SER A 34 9.02 11.71 -5.93
CA SER A 34 10.37 11.92 -5.41
C SER A 34 11.12 10.59 -5.41
N GLY A 35 12.34 10.58 -5.95
CA GLY A 35 13.21 9.42 -5.80
C GLY A 35 13.57 9.18 -4.33
N PHE A 36 14.04 7.97 -4.02
CA PHE A 36 14.61 7.68 -2.71
C PHE A 36 15.83 8.57 -2.46
N ALA A 37 15.97 9.09 -1.25
CA ALA A 37 17.19 9.76 -0.82
C ALA A 37 18.31 8.71 -0.72
N ILE A 38 19.25 8.74 -1.67
CA ILE A 38 20.46 7.90 -1.61
C ILE A 38 21.49 8.68 -0.80
N THR A 39 21.83 8.18 0.38
CA THR A 39 23.01 8.68 1.11
C THR A 39 24.25 8.14 0.39
N PRO A 40 25.15 8.99 -0.12
CA PRO A 40 26.39 8.52 -0.73
C PRO A 40 27.18 7.72 0.30
N ALA A 41 27.60 6.51 -0.06
CA ALA A 41 28.47 5.71 0.80
C ALA A 41 29.77 6.50 1.06
N PRO A 42 30.30 6.51 2.30
CA PRO A 42 31.59 7.11 2.59
C PRO A 42 32.65 6.51 1.66
N ALA A 43 33.39 7.35 0.93
CA ALA A 43 34.53 6.90 0.14
C ALA A 43 35.61 6.36 1.08
N GLY A 44 35.96 5.08 0.96
CA GLY A 44 37.09 4.50 1.69
C GLY A 44 36.81 3.24 2.51
N THR A 45 35.69 2.54 2.32
CA THR A 45 35.54 1.19 2.87
C THR A 45 34.87 0.30 1.84
N GLU A 46 35.68 -0.42 1.05
CA GLU A 46 35.24 -1.62 0.35
C GLU A 46 34.98 -2.73 1.38
N SER A 47 33.98 -2.53 2.22
CA SER A 47 33.26 -3.65 2.80
C SER A 47 32.22 -3.99 1.76
N LEU A 48 32.34 -5.15 1.10
CA LEU A 48 31.23 -5.72 0.36
C LEU A 48 30.04 -5.73 1.34
N PRO A 49 29.03 -4.86 1.17
CA PRO A 49 27.91 -4.88 2.10
C PRO A 49 27.36 -6.31 2.05
N PRO A 50 27.07 -6.93 3.21
CA PRO A 50 26.45 -8.25 3.21
C PRO A 50 25.27 -8.20 2.25
N LYS A 51 25.23 -9.17 1.31
CA LYS A 51 24.19 -9.21 0.29
C LYS A 51 22.85 -9.13 1.01
N ALA A 52 22.12 -8.02 0.83
CA ALA A 52 20.85 -7.79 1.49
C ALA A 52 19.94 -9.01 1.25
N SER A 53 19.58 -9.70 2.33
CA SER A 53 18.62 -10.78 2.29
C SER A 53 17.22 -10.18 2.40
N TYR A 54 16.34 -10.63 1.51
CA TYR A 54 14.92 -10.33 1.59
C TYR A 54 14.18 -11.65 1.81
N SER A 55 13.30 -11.66 2.81
CA SER A 55 12.39 -12.77 3.09
C SER A 55 10.96 -12.23 3.16
N SER A 56 10.02 -12.96 2.56
CA SER A 56 8.60 -12.65 2.65
C SER A 56 7.83 -13.89 3.11
N ARG A 57 6.83 -13.64 3.94
CA ARG A 57 5.88 -14.64 4.46
C ARG A 57 4.50 -14.02 4.51
N PHE A 58 3.47 -14.87 4.52
CA PHE A 58 2.13 -14.40 4.84
C PHE A 58 2.09 -13.92 6.30
N ALA A 59 1.44 -12.78 6.54
CA ALA A 59 1.26 -12.25 7.89
C ALA A 59 0.23 -13.08 8.68
N SER A 60 -0.87 -13.46 8.02
CA SER A 60 -1.90 -14.32 8.61
C SER A 60 -1.47 -15.79 8.63
N SER A 61 -1.83 -16.46 9.72
CA SER A 61 -1.77 -17.92 9.85
C SER A 61 -2.93 -18.62 9.12
N ASP A 62 -4.01 -17.91 8.78
CA ASP A 62 -5.13 -18.37 7.95
C ASP A 62 -5.16 -17.64 6.60
N LEU A 63 -5.20 -18.40 5.51
CA LEU A 63 -5.24 -17.88 4.13
C LEU A 63 -6.63 -17.39 3.70
N ASN A 64 -7.67 -17.64 4.50
CA ASN A 64 -9.03 -17.16 4.24
C ASN A 64 -9.29 -15.75 4.80
N ASP A 65 -8.39 -15.25 5.63
CA ASP A 65 -8.52 -13.92 6.24
C ASP A 65 -8.07 -12.80 5.29
N PHE A 66 -8.86 -11.73 5.28
CA PHE A 66 -8.50 -10.48 4.61
C PHE A 66 -7.67 -9.62 5.54
N VAL A 67 -6.37 -9.54 5.26
CA VAL A 67 -5.42 -8.71 6.01
C VAL A 67 -5.25 -7.33 5.38
N HIS A 68 -5.32 -6.26 6.19
CA HIS A 68 -5.14 -4.89 5.71
C HIS A 68 -4.57 -3.95 6.78
N SER A 69 -4.08 -2.79 6.34
CA SER A 69 -3.54 -1.69 7.18
C SER A 69 -2.44 -2.14 8.16
N SER A 70 -1.37 -2.74 7.64
CA SER A 70 -0.25 -3.15 8.48
C SER A 70 0.56 -1.96 8.99
N ALA A 71 1.08 -2.10 10.20
CA ALA A 71 2.02 -1.17 10.82
C ALA A 71 3.12 -1.94 11.56
N VAL A 72 4.31 -1.35 11.66
CA VAL A 72 5.44 -1.94 12.40
C VAL A 72 6.12 -0.87 13.24
N THR A 73 6.58 -1.25 14.43
CA THR A 73 7.35 -0.37 15.32
C THR A 73 8.53 -1.11 15.95
N ALA A 74 9.58 -0.36 16.28
CA ALA A 74 10.70 -0.90 17.03
C ALA A 74 10.35 -1.01 18.52
N LEU A 75 10.77 -2.11 19.14
CA LEU A 75 10.71 -2.31 20.58
C LEU A 75 12.07 -2.05 21.22
N PRO A 76 12.12 -1.76 22.53
CA PRO A 76 13.38 -1.74 23.27
C PRO A 76 14.11 -3.08 23.11
N GLY A 77 15.42 -3.02 22.83
CA GLY A 77 16.25 -4.21 22.65
C GLY A 77 16.43 -4.68 21.19
N GLY A 78 15.82 -3.99 20.22
CA GLY A 78 16.05 -4.23 18.78
C GLY A 78 15.00 -5.10 18.09
N ASP A 79 14.09 -5.69 18.86
CA ASP A 79 12.93 -6.42 18.34
C ASP A 79 11.96 -5.48 17.61
N LEU A 80 11.09 -6.07 16.79
CA LEU A 80 10.01 -5.34 16.13
C LEU A 80 8.66 -5.91 16.55
N MET A 81 7.64 -5.04 16.64
CA MET A 81 6.25 -5.44 16.71
C MET A 81 5.54 -5.03 15.44
N SER A 82 4.91 -6.00 14.75
CA SER A 82 4.05 -5.77 13.61
C SER A 82 2.60 -6.01 14.00
N VAL A 83 1.68 -5.15 13.57
CA VAL A 83 0.24 -5.27 13.77
C VAL A 83 -0.52 -5.07 12.47
N TRP A 84 -1.68 -5.72 12.32
CA TRP A 84 -2.57 -5.59 11.16
C TRP A 84 -4.01 -5.94 11.56
N PHE A 85 -4.98 -5.58 10.72
CA PHE A 85 -6.35 -6.07 10.86
C PHE A 85 -6.51 -7.38 10.08
N ALA A 86 -7.27 -8.34 10.62
CA ALA A 86 -7.60 -9.61 9.96
C ALA A 86 -9.04 -10.05 10.27
N GLY A 87 -9.71 -10.69 9.32
CA GLY A 87 -11.05 -11.28 9.47
C GLY A 87 -11.68 -11.63 8.12
N SER A 88 -12.95 -12.03 8.11
CA SER A 88 -13.63 -12.52 6.89
C SER A 88 -13.74 -11.50 5.74
N ARG A 89 -13.75 -10.19 6.02
CA ARG A 89 -13.63 -9.08 5.05
C ARG A 89 -13.27 -7.79 5.78
N GLU A 90 -12.79 -6.79 5.03
CA GLU A 90 -12.61 -5.43 5.56
C GLU A 90 -13.91 -4.88 6.19
N GLY A 91 -13.83 -4.46 7.46
CA GLY A 91 -14.96 -3.94 8.24
C GLY A 91 -16.02 -4.96 8.66
N ALA A 92 -15.70 -6.27 8.69
CA ALA A 92 -16.59 -7.28 9.27
C ALA A 92 -16.61 -7.24 10.80
N GLY A 93 -17.60 -7.90 11.41
CA GLY A 93 -17.73 -7.94 12.88
C GLY A 93 -16.73 -8.87 13.57
N ASP A 94 -16.13 -9.78 12.81
CA ASP A 94 -15.06 -10.69 13.22
C ASP A 94 -13.65 -10.13 12.95
N VAL A 95 -13.53 -8.82 12.65
CA VAL A 95 -12.22 -8.20 12.46
C VAL A 95 -11.50 -8.02 13.79
N GLU A 96 -10.29 -8.53 13.86
CA GLU A 96 -9.39 -8.45 15.00
C GLU A 96 -8.11 -7.68 14.63
N ILE A 97 -7.46 -7.10 15.65
CA ILE A 97 -6.08 -6.61 15.50
C ILE A 97 -5.17 -7.77 15.85
N ARG A 98 -4.40 -8.22 14.86
CA ARG A 98 -3.45 -9.31 15.03
C ARG A 98 -2.03 -8.80 14.99
N THR A 99 -1.12 -9.59 15.57
CA THR A 99 0.26 -9.15 15.79
C THR A 99 1.26 -10.28 15.61
N SER A 100 2.49 -9.93 15.23
CA SER A 100 3.65 -10.82 15.33
C SER A 100 4.88 -10.03 15.75
N ARG A 101 5.75 -10.66 16.55
CA ARG A 101 6.98 -10.08 17.06
C ARG A 101 8.18 -10.65 16.31
N PHE A 102 9.05 -9.77 15.85
CA PHE A 102 10.37 -10.15 15.36
C PHE A 102 11.35 -10.22 16.55
N ASP A 103 12.02 -11.36 16.71
CA ASP A 103 13.10 -11.53 17.68
C ASP A 103 14.43 -11.17 17.00
N SER A 104 15.08 -10.13 17.51
CA SER A 104 16.33 -9.60 16.97
C SER A 104 17.55 -10.47 17.24
N ARG A 105 17.48 -11.38 18.22
CA ARG A 105 18.56 -12.34 18.48
C ARG A 105 18.52 -13.53 17.53
N THR A 106 17.34 -13.98 17.15
CA THR A 106 17.18 -15.11 16.23
C THR A 106 16.96 -14.68 14.78
N GLU A 107 16.71 -13.40 14.55
CA GLU A 107 16.37 -12.82 13.25
C GLU A 107 15.13 -13.47 12.61
N GLU A 108 14.14 -13.82 13.43
CA GLU A 108 12.94 -14.55 12.99
C GLU A 108 11.66 -13.89 13.50
N TRP A 109 10.59 -14.00 12.71
CA TRP A 109 9.25 -13.62 13.13
C TRP A 109 8.59 -14.76 13.90
N GLY A 110 8.00 -14.44 15.04
CA GLY A 110 7.15 -15.36 15.80
C GLY A 110 5.79 -15.61 15.12
N GLY A 111 5.02 -16.54 15.69
CA GLY A 111 3.66 -16.82 15.23
C GLY A 111 2.72 -15.62 15.46
N GLU A 112 1.70 -15.53 14.61
CA GLU A 112 0.59 -14.59 14.75
C GLU A 112 -0.11 -14.78 16.12
N GLN A 113 -0.50 -13.66 16.74
CA GLN A 113 -1.26 -13.59 17.98
C GLN A 113 -2.48 -12.67 17.80
N VAL A 114 -3.52 -12.90 18.60
CA VAL A 114 -4.75 -12.08 18.70
C VAL A 114 -4.75 -11.35 20.04
#